data_AF-A0A4Q1U8G5-F1
#
_entry.id   AF-A0A4Q1U8G5-F1
#
_cell.length_a   1.000
_cell.length_b   1.000
_cell.length_c   1.000
_cell.angle_alpha   90.00
_cell.angle_beta   90.00
_cell.angle_gamma   90.00
#
_symmetry.space_group_name_H-M   'P 1'
#
loop_
_entity.id
_entity.type
_entity.pdbx_description
1 polymer ?
#
loop_
_entity_poly.entity_id
_entity_poly.type
_entity_poly.pdbx_seq_one_letter_code
_entity_poly.pdbx_strand_id
1 'polypeptide(L)'
;MARAESLITTVSTKGQVILPKAVRQRREWAAGTRLIVEETAEGVLLKQAPAFAPTEPGNVFGMLPFSGEPKTLDDMEAGLLAEARRRHDRD
;
A
#
# COMPACT_ATOMS: atom_id res chain seq x y z
N MET A 1 -21.67 13.31 15.55
CA MET A 1 -21.29 12.07 16.28
C MET A 1 -21.46 10.90 15.32
N ALA A 2 -20.37 10.25 14.91
CA ALA A 2 -20.45 9.13 13.99
C ALA A 2 -21.11 7.95 14.73
N ARG A 3 -22.36 7.64 14.35
CA ARG A 3 -23.04 6.40 14.75
C ARG A 3 -22.04 5.28 14.52
N ALA A 4 -21.80 4.43 15.52
CA ALA A 4 -21.01 3.22 15.34
C ALA A 4 -21.66 2.46 14.18
N GLU A 5 -21.08 2.58 12.97
CA GLU A 5 -21.56 1.88 11.79
C GLU A 5 -21.56 0.40 12.19
N SER A 6 -22.72 -0.24 12.13
CA SER A 6 -22.83 -1.65 12.52
C SER A 6 -21.79 -2.43 11.71
N LEU A 7 -20.79 -2.97 12.40
CA LEU A 7 -19.71 -3.76 11.79
C LEU A 7 -20.19 -5.17 11.40
N ILE A 8 -21.50 -5.32 11.21
CA ILE A 8 -22.17 -6.55 10.86
C ILE A 8 -22.37 -6.52 9.35
N THR A 9 -21.94 -7.57 8.67
CA THR A 9 -22.19 -7.82 7.25
C THR A 9 -22.87 -9.16 7.10
N THR A 10 -23.75 -9.27 6.10
CA THR A 10 -24.34 -10.55 5.70
C THR A 10 -23.49 -11.18 4.61
N VAL A 11 -23.37 -12.51 4.65
CA VAL A 11 -22.75 -13.29 3.58
C VAL A 11 -23.75 -13.44 2.44
N SER A 12 -23.35 -13.09 1.22
CA SER A 12 -24.21 -13.26 0.04
C SER A 12 -24.38 -14.75 -0.31
N THR A 13 -25.33 -15.07 -1.20
CA THR A 13 -25.53 -16.44 -1.71
C THR A 13 -24.27 -17.03 -2.35
N LYS A 14 -23.36 -16.19 -2.84
CA LYS A 14 -22.09 -16.60 -3.44
C LYS A 14 -20.93 -16.65 -2.43
N GLY A 15 -21.21 -16.47 -1.13
CA GLY A 15 -20.20 -16.47 -0.09
C GLY A 15 -19.43 -15.15 0.05
N GLN A 16 -19.87 -14.06 -0.60
CA GLN A 16 -19.17 -12.78 -0.54
C GLN A 16 -19.61 -11.97 0.68
N VAL A 17 -18.67 -11.31 1.35
CA VAL A 17 -18.93 -10.34 2.41
C VAL A 17 -18.58 -8.94 1.95
N ILE A 18 -19.43 -7.96 2.28
CA ILE A 18 -19.16 -6.56 1.96
C ILE A 18 -18.56 -5.90 3.20
N LEU A 19 -17.29 -5.52 3.11
CA LEU A 19 -16.64 -4.82 4.21
C LEU A 19 -17.19 -3.40 4.38
N PRO A 20 -17.69 -3.04 5.58
CA PRO A 20 -18.16 -1.69 5.87
C PRO A 20 -17.10 -0.64 5.53
N LYS A 21 -17.54 0.54 5.10
CA LYS A 21 -16.66 1.63 4.66
C LYS A 21 -15.64 2.01 5.73
N ALA A 22 -16.06 2.09 6.99
CA ALA A 22 -15.16 2.40 8.10
C ALA A 22 -13.99 1.41 8.22
N VAL A 23 -14.21 0.11 8.01
CA VAL A 23 -13.13 -0.90 8.07
C VAL A 23 -12.16 -0.72 6.92
N ARG A 24 -12.67 -0.54 5.70
CA ARG A 24 -11.85 -0.33 4.50
C ARG A 24 -10.96 0.91 4.63
N GLN A 25 -11.51 2.02 5.14
CA GLN A 25 -10.73 3.25 5.33
C GLN A 25 -9.63 3.10 6.38
N ARG A 26 -9.94 2.50 7.54
CA ARG A 26 -8.94 2.29 8.61
C ARG A 26 -7.80 1.35 8.23
N ARG A 27 -8.02 0.47 7.24
CA ARG A 27 -7.03 -0.47 6.72
C ARG A 27 -6.46 -0.05 5.36
N GLU A 28 -6.88 1.11 4.85
CA GLU A 28 -6.50 1.62 3.53
C GLU A 28 -6.77 0.63 2.37
N TRP A 29 -7.81 -0.19 2.52
CA TRP A 29 -8.21 -1.17 1.51
C TRP A 29 -9.08 -0.52 0.43
N ALA A 30 -8.42 -0.13 -0.65
CA ALA A 30 -9.07 0.31 -1.87
C ALA A 30 -9.64 -0.87 -2.68
N ALA A 31 -10.45 -0.56 -3.70
CA ALA A 31 -10.91 -1.56 -4.65
C ALA A 31 -9.72 -2.27 -5.31
N GLY A 32 -9.79 -3.60 -5.45
CA GLY A 32 -8.70 -4.41 -5.99
C GLY A 32 -7.65 -4.85 -4.95
N THR A 33 -7.75 -4.42 -3.69
CA THR A 33 -6.87 -4.93 -2.63
C THR A 33 -7.06 -6.43 -2.47
N ARG A 34 -5.98 -7.20 -2.67
CA ARG A 34 -5.98 -8.64 -2.45
C ARG A 34 -5.86 -8.93 -0.96
N LEU A 35 -6.73 -9.79 -0.44
CA LEU A 35 -6.72 -10.21 0.96
C LEU A 35 -6.49 -11.72 1.05
N ILE A 36 -5.68 -12.14 2.01
CA ILE A 36 -5.54 -13.53 2.44
C ILE A 36 -6.62 -13.78 3.49
N VAL A 37 -7.30 -14.91 3.35
CA VAL A 37 -8.33 -15.40 4.27
C VAL A 37 -7.71 -16.53 5.09
N GLU A 38 -7.61 -16.35 6.40
CA GLU A 38 -7.10 -17.37 7.31
C GLU A 38 -8.20 -17.81 8.27
N GLU A 39 -8.39 -19.12 8.42
CA GLU A 39 -9.25 -19.68 9.47
C GLU A 39 -8.51 -19.66 10.81
N THR A 40 -9.20 -19.20 11.84
CA THR A 40 -8.69 -19.11 13.21
C THR A 40 -9.75 -19.67 14.18
N ALA A 41 -9.36 -19.98 15.41
CA ALA A 41 -10.30 -20.49 16.42
C ALA A 41 -11.45 -19.52 16.73
N GLU A 42 -11.22 -18.21 16.56
CA GLU A 42 -12.18 -17.14 16.87
C GLU A 42 -12.99 -16.70 15.64
N GLY A 43 -12.66 -17.22 14.45
CA GLY A 43 -13.33 -16.88 13.20
C GLY A 43 -12.35 -16.71 12.04
N VAL A 44 -12.65 -15.78 11.14
CA VAL A 44 -11.86 -15.56 9.92
C VAL A 44 -11.04 -14.30 10.05
N LEU A 45 -9.73 -14.41 9.84
CA LEU A 45 -8.80 -13.30 9.81
C LEU A 45 -8.52 -12.90 8.36
N LEU A 46 -8.75 -11.62 8.04
CA LEU A 46 -8.44 -11.03 6.75
C LEU A 46 -7.15 -10.22 6.85
N LYS A 47 -6.13 -10.61 6.10
CA LYS A 47 -4.85 -9.89 6.00
C LYS A 47 -4.64 -9.38 4.60
N GLN A 48 -3.99 -8.24 4.44
CA GLN A 48 -3.58 -7.79 3.11
C GLN A 48 -2.56 -8.76 2.52
N ALA A 49 -2.80 -9.23 1.30
CA ALA A 49 -1.84 -10.05 0.60
C ALA A 49 -0.61 -9.21 0.22
N PRO A 50 0.61 -9.73 0.40
CA PRO A 50 1.81 -9.05 -0.06
C PRO A 50 1.71 -8.67 -1.55
N ALA A 51 2.16 -7.46 -1.88
CA ALA A 51 2.24 -7.01 -3.26
C ALA A 51 3.30 -7.81 -4.05
N PHE A 52 4.37 -8.20 -3.36
CA PHE A 52 5.50 -8.94 -3.91
C PHE A 52 5.77 -10.19 -3.09
N ALA A 53 6.48 -11.15 -3.69
CA ALA A 53 7.00 -12.28 -2.96
C ALA A 53 7.97 -11.79 -1.85
N PRO A 54 8.02 -12.48 -0.70
CA PRO A 54 9.05 -12.22 0.31
C PRO A 54 10.43 -12.20 -0.36
N THR A 55 11.18 -11.13 -0.13
CA THR A 55 12.49 -10.92 -0.73
C THR A 55 13.51 -10.75 0.39
N GLU A 56 14.58 -11.53 0.36
CA GLU A 56 15.67 -11.44 1.34
C GLU A 56 16.63 -10.29 0.96
N PRO A 57 17.30 -9.64 1.93
CA PRO A 57 18.27 -8.58 1.63
C PRO A 57 19.34 -9.02 0.62
N GLY A 58 19.79 -10.27 0.66
CA GLY A 58 20.74 -10.83 -0.31
C GLY A 58 20.22 -10.90 -1.75
N ASN A 59 18.90 -11.00 -1.95
CA ASN A 59 18.28 -11.02 -3.28
C ASN A 59 18.27 -9.63 -3.94
N VAL A 60 18.41 -8.56 -3.16
CA VAL A 60 18.41 -7.16 -3.64
C VAL A 60 19.75 -6.47 -3.42
N PHE A 61 20.70 -7.11 -2.73
CA PHE A 61 22.00 -6.55 -2.46
C PHE A 61 22.74 -6.31 -3.79
N GLY A 62 22.96 -5.05 -4.13
CA GLY A 62 23.54 -4.67 -5.42
C GLY A 62 22.56 -4.56 -6.60
N MET A 63 21.24 -4.66 -6.38
CA MET A 63 20.21 -4.42 -7.44
C MET A 63 20.09 -2.96 -7.89
N LEU A 64 20.88 -2.06 -7.32
CA LEU A 64 21.12 -0.72 -7.88
C LEU A 64 22.59 -0.63 -8.35
N PRO A 65 23.02 -1.39 -9.38
CA PRO A 65 24.31 -1.14 -10.00
C PRO A 65 24.20 0.19 -10.74
N PHE A 66 24.61 1.28 -10.10
CA PHE A 66 24.77 2.57 -10.74
C PHE A 66 26.17 2.59 -11.37
N SER A 67 26.24 2.48 -12.69
CA SER A 67 27.48 2.51 -13.47
C SER A 67 27.87 3.91 -13.95
N GLY A 68 27.09 4.93 -13.60
CA GLY A 68 27.36 6.33 -13.95
C GLY A 68 28.27 7.03 -12.94
N GLU A 69 28.68 8.25 -13.29
CA GLU A 69 29.38 9.12 -12.36
C GLU A 69 28.45 9.51 -11.19
N PRO A 70 28.89 9.39 -9.92
CA PRO A 70 28.11 9.85 -8.78
C PRO A 70 27.73 11.32 -8.96
N LYS A 71 26.47 11.66 -8.68
CA LYS A 71 26.05 13.06 -8.69
C LYS A 71 26.80 13.85 -7.63
N THR A 72 27.24 15.05 -8.00
CA THR A 72 27.76 16.01 -7.03
C THR A 72 26.62 16.54 -6.15
N LEU A 73 26.96 17.17 -5.02
CA LEU A 73 25.96 17.84 -4.19
C LEU A 73 25.24 18.94 -4.96
N ASP A 74 25.95 19.67 -5.81
CA ASP A 74 25.39 20.73 -6.65
C ASP A 74 24.37 20.16 -7.66
N ASP A 75 24.65 19.00 -8.27
CA ASP A 75 23.71 18.32 -9.16
C ASP A 75 22.45 17.86 -8.44
N MET A 76 22.58 17.45 -7.17
CA MET A 76 21.45 17.06 -6.33
C MET A 76 20.60 18.28 -5.96
N GLU A 77 21.22 19.39 -5.57
CA GLU A 77 20.54 20.63 -5.23
C GLU A 77 19.80 21.23 -6.45
N ALA A 78 20.47 21.26 -7.61
CA ALA A 78 19.86 21.67 -8.87
C ALA A 78 18.65 20.80 -9.22
N GLY A 79 18.75 19.48 -9.03
CA GLY A 79 17.66 18.54 -9.25
C GLY A 79 16.46 18.78 -8.31
N LEU A 80 16.72 19.05 -7.03
CA LEU A 80 15.67 19.38 -6.06
C LEU A 80 14.94 20.66 -6.45
N LEU A 81 15.68 21.73 -6.79
CA LEU A 81 15.10 23.01 -7.19
C LEU A 81 14.30 22.90 -8.49
N ALA A 82 14.78 22.10 -9.46
CA ALA A 82 14.05 21.83 -10.69
C ALA A 82 12.73 21.10 -10.43
N GLU A 83 12.73 20.11 -9.54
CA GLU A 83 11.51 19.37 -9.19
C GLU A 83 10.51 20.21 -8.39
N ALA A 84 11.00 21.07 -7.48
CA ALA A 84 10.17 22.02 -6.76
C ALA A 84 9.46 22.98 -7.73
N ARG A 85 10.20 23.59 -8.67
CA ARG A 85 9.62 24.42 -9.75
C ARG A 85 8.59 23.65 -10.57
N ARG A 86 8.93 22.43 -11.01
CA ARG A 86 8.02 21.59 -11.81
C ARG A 86 6.67 21.30 -11.12
N ARG A 87 6.67 21.13 -9.79
CA ARG A 87 5.44 20.92 -9.02
C ARG A 87 4.66 22.21 -8.82
N HIS A 88 5.34 23.33 -8.54
CA HIS A 88 4.70 24.62 -8.30
C HIS A 88 4.22 25.33 -9.58
N ASP A 89 4.87 25.12 -10.73
CA ASP A 89 4.50 25.74 -12.00
C ASP A 89 3.36 25.01 -12.72
N ARG A 90 2.86 23.89 -12.17
CA ARG A 90 1.69 23.15 -12.66
C ARG A 90 0.39 23.48 -11.93
N ASP A 91 0.47 24.26 -10.86
CA ASP A 91 -0.67 24.84 -10.14
C ASP A 91 -0.98 26.24 -10.68
#